data_AF-M7W159-F1
#
_entry.id   AF-M7W159-F1
#
_cell.length_a   1.000
_cell.length_b   1.000
_cell.length_c   1.000
_cell.angle_alpha   90.00
_cell.angle_beta   90.00
_cell.angle_gamma   90.00
#
_symmetry.space_group_name_H-M   'P 1'
#
loop_
_entity.id
_entity.type
_entity.pdbx_description
1 polymer ?
#
loop_
_entity_poly.entity_id
_entity_poly.type
_entity_poly.pdbx_seq_one_letter_code
_entity_poly.pdbx_strand_id
1 'polypeptide(L)'
;MQFLRKTNPRKVFWTAIYRQLNKKGQQNELVEKKKTRRVIKVNRGYSGISAEEIAKRKQTQSSEVLAKKRNAAIKEIKEKKAENAAKKEAARKEAKANGKKATNTYKKSNAKLPKAGHANFNSR
;
A
#
# COMPACT_ATOMS: atom_id res chain seq x y z
N MET A 1 56.94 -16.72 -21.03
CA MET A 1 55.88 -16.38 -20.06
C MET A 1 55.83 -14.86 -19.83
N GLN A 2 55.02 -14.12 -20.59
CA GLN A 2 54.88 -12.65 -20.48
C GLN A 2 54.50 -12.14 -19.08
N PHE A 3 53.90 -13.00 -18.24
CA PHE A 3 53.52 -12.70 -16.86
C PHE A 3 54.71 -12.31 -15.97
N LEU A 4 55.83 -13.03 -16.07
CA LEU A 4 57.05 -12.75 -15.30
C LEU A 4 57.68 -11.40 -15.66
N ARG A 5 57.42 -10.92 -16.89
CA ARG A 5 57.87 -9.61 -17.40
C ARG A 5 56.91 -8.47 -17.01
N LYS A 6 55.85 -8.75 -16.26
CA LYS A 6 54.82 -7.78 -15.80
C LYS A 6 54.22 -6.93 -16.92
N THR A 7 54.20 -7.43 -18.15
CA THR A 7 53.62 -6.71 -19.30
C THR A 7 52.10 -6.72 -19.21
N ASN A 8 51.45 -5.58 -19.46
CA ASN A 8 49.99 -5.50 -19.41
C ASN A 8 49.37 -6.28 -20.59
N PRO A 9 48.59 -7.33 -20.35
CA PRO A 9 47.98 -8.13 -21.41
C PRO A 9 47.00 -7.31 -22.27
N ARG A 10 46.44 -6.19 -21.78
CA ARG A 10 45.62 -5.27 -22.60
C ARG A 10 46.38 -4.58 -23.74
N LYS A 11 47.72 -4.64 -23.74
CA LYS A 11 48.59 -4.06 -24.79
C LYS A 11 49.26 -5.11 -25.69
N VAL A 12 49.06 -6.40 -25.42
CA VAL A 12 49.67 -7.49 -26.18
C VAL A 12 48.65 -8.05 -27.16
N PHE A 13 48.86 -7.78 -28.45
CA PHE A 13 47.89 -7.94 -29.54
C PHE A 13 47.28 -9.35 -29.68
N TRP A 14 48.06 -10.38 -29.38
CA TRP A 14 47.62 -11.77 -29.55
C TRP A 14 46.92 -12.34 -28.30
N THR A 15 46.90 -11.61 -27.19
CA THR A 15 46.27 -12.11 -25.96
C THR A 15 44.75 -12.08 -26.04
N ALA A 16 44.11 -12.98 -25.29
CA ALA A 16 42.65 -13.05 -25.21
C ALA A 16 42.02 -11.74 -24.67
N ILE A 17 42.63 -11.10 -23.68
CA ILE A 17 42.15 -9.84 -23.08
C ILE A 17 42.14 -8.72 -24.11
N TYR A 18 43.24 -8.56 -24.87
CA TYR A 18 43.30 -7.60 -25.96
C TYR A 18 42.19 -7.89 -26.99
N ARG A 19 42.00 -9.14 -27.40
CA ARG A 19 40.96 -9.50 -28.37
C ARG A 19 39.54 -9.24 -27.86
N GLN A 20 39.25 -9.50 -26.58
CA GLN A 20 37.94 -9.21 -25.97
C GLN A 20 37.68 -7.69 -25.87
N LEU A 21 38.66 -6.92 -25.44
CA LEU A 21 38.57 -5.45 -25.33
C LEU A 21 38.40 -4.80 -26.72
N ASN A 22 39.19 -5.26 -27.69
CA ASN A 22 39.20 -4.76 -29.06
C ASN A 22 38.21 -5.48 -29.98
N LYS A 23 37.31 -6.31 -29.43
CA LYS A 23 36.25 -7.03 -30.14
C LYS A 23 36.74 -7.84 -31.35
N LYS A 24 37.98 -8.33 -31.30
CA LYS A 24 38.57 -9.15 -32.38
C LYS A 24 37.97 -10.54 -32.34
N GLY A 25 37.44 -10.99 -33.48
CA GLY A 25 36.84 -12.32 -33.62
C GLY A 25 35.48 -12.49 -32.94
N GLN A 26 34.84 -11.39 -32.51
CA GLN A 26 33.42 -11.42 -32.14
C GLN A 26 32.58 -11.41 -33.41
N GLN A 27 32.55 -12.55 -34.12
CA GLN A 27 31.62 -12.75 -35.23
C GLN A 27 30.24 -13.05 -34.63
N ASN A 28 29.40 -12.01 -34.61
CA ASN A 28 27.94 -12.06 -34.55
C ASN A 28 27.19 -12.38 -33.24
N GLU A 29 27.66 -13.22 -32.32
CA GLU A 29 26.77 -13.64 -31.19
C GLU A 29 26.70 -12.70 -29.98
N LEU A 30 27.73 -11.88 -29.71
CA LEU A 30 27.69 -10.89 -28.61
C LEU A 30 26.90 -9.61 -28.94
N VAL A 31 26.54 -9.40 -30.21
CA VAL A 31 25.77 -8.23 -30.68
C VAL A 31 24.28 -8.40 -30.40
N GLU A 32 23.79 -9.63 -30.36
CA GLU A 32 22.40 -9.91 -30.00
C GLU A 32 22.24 -10.07 -28.49
N LYS A 33 22.51 -9.00 -27.74
CA LYS A 33 21.75 -8.80 -26.50
C LYS A 33 20.29 -8.61 -26.89
N LYS A 34 19.55 -9.71 -27.09
CA LYS A 34 18.11 -9.67 -27.35
C LYS A 34 17.43 -9.05 -26.13
N LYS A 35 17.21 -7.74 -26.21
CA LYS A 35 16.39 -6.98 -25.28
C LYS A 35 14.94 -7.38 -25.51
N THR A 36 14.48 -8.43 -24.85
CA THR A 36 13.05 -8.75 -24.84
C THR A 36 12.29 -7.63 -24.15
N ARG A 37 11.38 -6.98 -24.89
CA ARG A 37 10.47 -5.97 -24.32
C ARG A 37 9.40 -6.67 -23.49
N ARG A 38 9.06 -6.11 -22.32
CA ARG A 38 7.93 -6.61 -21.52
C ARG A 38 6.60 -6.27 -22.19
N VAL A 39 5.71 -7.24 -22.29
CA VAL A 39 4.32 -7.04 -22.74
C VAL A 39 3.42 -7.08 -21.51
N ILE A 40 2.69 -6.00 -21.22
CA ILE A 40 1.71 -5.95 -20.12
C ILE A 40 0.31 -6.11 -20.73
N LYS A 41 -0.44 -7.12 -20.30
CA LYS A 41 -1.85 -7.32 -20.69
C LYS A 41 -2.75 -7.13 -19.48
N VAL A 42 -3.75 -6.28 -19.58
CA VAL A 42 -4.80 -6.15 -18.57
C VAL A 42 -6.14 -6.09 -19.28
N ASN A 43 -6.89 -7.20 -19.28
CA ASN A 43 -8.35 -7.13 -19.39
C ASN A 43 -9.00 -8.47 -19.05
N ARG A 44 -9.76 -8.54 -17.95
CA ARG A 44 -10.63 -9.66 -17.58
C ARG A 44 -11.80 -9.13 -16.76
N GLY A 45 -13.02 -9.51 -17.14
CA GLY A 45 -14.20 -9.41 -16.29
C GLY A 45 -14.20 -10.52 -15.25
N TYR A 46 -14.99 -10.35 -14.20
CA TYR A 46 -15.24 -11.37 -13.18
C TYR A 46 -16.70 -11.84 -13.28
N SER A 47 -17.04 -13.01 -12.75
CA SER A 47 -18.44 -13.47 -12.74
C SER A 47 -19.33 -12.44 -12.03
N GLY A 48 -20.30 -11.89 -12.76
CA GLY A 48 -21.19 -10.84 -12.26
C GLY A 48 -20.69 -9.40 -12.42
N ILE A 49 -19.47 -9.16 -12.91
CA ILE A 49 -18.94 -7.81 -13.21
C ILE A 49 -18.12 -7.86 -14.49
N SER A 50 -18.60 -7.20 -15.55
CA SER A 50 -17.89 -7.19 -16.83
C SER A 50 -16.57 -6.40 -16.76
N ALA A 51 -15.64 -6.68 -17.67
CA ALA A 51 -14.37 -5.93 -17.74
C ALA A 51 -14.59 -4.42 -17.90
N GLU A 52 -15.64 -4.05 -18.63
CA GLU A 52 -16.03 -2.65 -18.87
C GLU A 52 -16.55 -1.96 -17.60
N GLU A 53 -17.31 -2.69 -16.79
CA GLU A 53 -17.82 -2.16 -15.53
C GLU A 53 -16.68 -1.91 -14.53
N ILE A 54 -15.69 -2.80 -14.49
CA ILE A 54 -14.48 -2.62 -13.69
C ILE A 54 -13.72 -1.37 -14.13
N ALA A 55 -13.59 -1.15 -15.45
CA ALA A 55 -12.93 0.03 -15.99
C ALA A 55 -13.68 1.32 -15.62
N LYS A 56 -15.01 1.36 -15.79
CA LYS A 56 -15.86 2.49 -15.41
C LYS A 56 -15.79 2.80 -13.91
N ARG A 57 -15.79 1.76 -13.06
CA ARG A 57 -15.65 1.93 -11.62
C ARG A 57 -14.28 2.47 -11.23
N LYS A 58 -13.19 2.04 -11.87
CA LYS A 58 -11.86 2.60 -11.59
C LYS A 58 -11.75 4.05 -12.04
N GLN A 59 -12.33 4.39 -13.18
CA GLN A 59 -12.27 5.75 -13.74
C GLN A 59 -13.06 6.77 -12.92
N THR A 60 -14.20 6.37 -12.37
CA THR A 60 -15.07 7.26 -11.58
C THR A 60 -14.57 7.50 -10.16
N GLN A 61 -13.55 6.78 -9.69
CA GLN A 61 -13.00 6.88 -8.34
C GLN A 61 -11.76 7.80 -8.34
N SER A 62 -11.94 9.02 -8.85
CA SER A 62 -10.93 10.06 -8.67
C SER A 62 -10.79 10.41 -7.18
N SER A 63 -9.63 10.88 -6.77
CA SER A 63 -9.31 11.23 -5.38
C SER A 63 -10.34 12.20 -4.77
N GLU A 64 -10.84 13.14 -5.57
CA GLU A 64 -11.86 14.10 -5.16
C GLU A 64 -13.22 13.45 -4.94
N VAL A 65 -13.64 12.52 -5.79
CA VAL A 65 -14.90 11.78 -5.64
C VAL A 65 -14.83 10.89 -4.40
N LEU A 66 -13.69 10.24 -4.17
CA LEU A 66 -13.43 9.46 -2.96
C LEU A 66 -13.47 10.33 -1.71
N ALA A 67 -12.84 11.50 -1.73
CA ALA A 67 -12.84 12.43 -0.61
C ALA A 67 -14.26 12.94 -0.30
N LYS A 68 -15.05 13.29 -1.33
CA LYS A 68 -16.46 13.69 -1.16
C LYS A 68 -17.31 12.58 -0.53
N LYS A 69 -17.19 11.34 -1.03
CA LYS A 69 -17.88 10.17 -0.46
C LYS A 69 -17.46 9.91 0.99
N ARG A 70 -16.16 10.02 1.28
CA ARG A 70 -15.63 9.89 2.65
C ARG A 70 -16.20 10.95 3.57
N ASN A 71 -16.23 12.21 3.13
CA ASN A 71 -16.74 13.33 3.92
C ASN A 71 -18.25 13.20 4.16
N ALA A 72 -19.02 12.77 3.16
CA ALA A 72 -20.45 12.48 3.32
C ALA A 72 -20.68 11.36 4.35
N ALA A 73 -19.97 10.23 4.22
CA ALA A 73 -20.08 9.12 5.17
C ALA A 73 -19.69 9.54 6.60
N ILE A 74 -18.66 10.39 6.76
CA ILE A 74 -18.27 10.93 8.07
C ILE A 74 -19.37 11.82 8.64
N LYS A 75 -20.04 12.65 7.83
CA LYS A 75 -21.16 13.49 8.28
C LYS A 75 -22.33 12.62 8.75
N GLU A 76 -22.75 11.65 7.95
CA GLU A 76 -23.82 10.72 8.32
C GLU A 76 -23.52 9.95 9.62
N ILE A 77 -22.27 9.51 9.81
CA ILE A 77 -21.86 8.84 11.06
C ILE A 77 -21.95 9.80 12.25
N LYS A 78 -21.54 11.06 12.07
CA LYS A 78 -21.60 12.07 13.13
C LYS A 78 -23.05 12.42 13.48
N GLU A 79 -23.91 12.57 12.50
CA GLU A 79 -25.35 12.81 12.67
C GLU A 79 -26.02 11.64 13.40
N LYS A 80 -25.81 10.40 12.95
CA LYS A 80 -26.30 9.20 13.64
C LYS A 80 -25.77 9.09 15.09
N LYS A 81 -24.53 9.50 15.35
CA LYS A 81 -23.97 9.53 16.71
C LYS A 81 -24.64 10.60 17.57
N ALA A 82 -24.89 11.79 17.03
CA ALA A 82 -25.56 12.88 17.74
C ALA A 82 -27.02 12.51 18.06
N GLU A 83 -27.76 11.94 17.12
CA GLU A 83 -29.12 11.44 17.34
C GLU A 83 -29.17 10.37 18.41
N ASN A 84 -28.24 9.41 18.37
CA ASN A 84 -28.16 8.36 19.39
C ASN A 84 -27.76 8.92 20.77
N ALA A 85 -26.92 9.96 20.83
CA ALA A 85 -26.60 10.65 22.07
C ALA A 85 -27.82 11.41 22.62
N ALA A 86 -28.55 12.13 21.78
CA ALA A 86 -29.78 12.83 22.15
C ALA A 86 -30.86 11.87 22.65
N LYS A 87 -31.06 10.73 21.97
CA LYS A 87 -31.97 9.65 22.43
C LYS A 87 -31.55 9.09 23.78
N LYS A 88 -30.25 8.87 24.01
CA LYS A 88 -29.72 8.43 25.31
C LYS A 88 -29.91 9.48 26.41
N GLU A 89 -29.76 10.77 26.09
CA GLU A 89 -29.98 11.85 27.06
C GLU A 89 -31.47 12.05 27.38
N ALA A 90 -32.35 11.95 26.39
CA ALA A 90 -33.79 11.97 26.59
C ALA A 90 -34.23 10.80 27.48
N ALA A 91 -33.80 9.57 27.17
CA ALA A 91 -34.05 8.39 28.00
C ALA A 91 -33.49 8.55 29.43
N ARG A 92 -32.34 9.22 29.60
CA ARG A 92 -31.74 9.49 30.92
C ARG A 92 -32.49 10.57 31.70
N LYS A 93 -33.10 11.56 31.02
CA LYS A 93 -33.95 12.59 31.64
C LYS A 93 -35.30 12.01 32.05
N GLU A 94 -35.91 11.18 31.21
CA GLU A 94 -37.13 10.44 31.54
C GLU A 94 -36.91 9.47 32.71
N ALA A 95 -35.76 8.77 32.75
CA ALA A 95 -35.39 7.93 33.88
C ALA A 95 -35.17 8.72 35.19
N LYS A 96 -34.72 9.98 35.12
CA LYS A 96 -34.56 10.87 36.29
C LYS A 96 -35.90 11.47 36.74
N ALA A 97 -36.82 11.75 35.82
CA ALA A 97 -38.16 12.24 36.13
C ALA A 97 -39.03 11.16 36.80
N ASN A 98 -38.87 9.89 36.43
CA ASN A 98 -39.58 8.76 37.05
C ASN A 98 -38.98 8.28 38.40
N GLY A 99 -38.20 9.11 39.08
CA GLY A 99 -37.85 8.90 40.49
C GLY A 99 -37.05 7.64 40.85
N LYS A 100 -36.58 6.85 39.88
CA LYS A 100 -35.67 5.73 40.16
C LYS A 100 -34.27 6.26 40.39
N LYS A 101 -33.99 6.61 41.66
CA LYS A 101 -32.64 6.84 42.16
C LYS A 101 -31.81 5.57 41.92
N ALA A 102 -31.01 5.58 40.87
CA ALA A 102 -29.94 4.61 40.71
C ALA A 102 -28.95 4.82 41.86
N THR A 103 -28.95 3.87 42.79
CA THR A 103 -27.98 3.74 43.87
C THR A 103 -26.58 3.73 43.29
N ASN A 104 -25.84 4.79 43.58
CA ASN A 104 -24.46 4.96 43.19
C ASN A 104 -23.58 3.99 43.98
N THR A 105 -23.27 2.84 43.39
CA THR A 105 -22.13 2.01 43.82
C THR A 105 -21.40 1.48 42.59
N TYR A 106 -20.49 2.28 42.05
CA TYR A 106 -19.38 1.69 41.30
C TYR A 106 -18.08 2.33 41.75
N LYS A 107 -17.32 1.52 42.49
CA LYS A 107 -15.99 1.84 43.00
C LYS A 107 -15.10 2.28 41.85
N LYS A 108 -14.44 3.42 42.06
CA LYS A 108 -13.28 3.90 41.30
C LYS A 108 -12.15 2.87 41.44
N SER A 109 -12.07 1.89 40.55
CA SER A 109 -10.82 1.15 40.34
C SER A 109 -9.98 1.93 39.33
N ASN A 110 -8.88 2.47 39.85
CA ASN A 110 -7.87 3.19 39.10
C ASN A 110 -7.05 2.17 38.29
N ALA A 111 -7.64 1.58 37.24
CA ALA A 111 -6.92 0.74 36.29
C ALA A 111 -6.42 1.62 35.15
N LYS A 112 -5.18 2.09 35.29
CA LYS A 112 -4.38 2.68 34.22
C LYS A 112 -4.38 1.71 33.05
N LEU A 113 -5.11 2.03 31.97
CA LEU A 113 -5.04 1.24 30.74
C LEU A 113 -3.57 1.22 30.29
N PRO A 114 -2.98 0.05 29.93
CA PRO A 114 -1.69 0.04 29.30
C PRO A 114 -1.80 0.84 27.99
N LYS A 115 -0.97 1.86 27.88
CA LYS A 115 -0.84 2.69 26.68
C LYS A 115 -0.53 1.73 25.53
N ALA A 116 -1.49 1.53 24.61
CA ALA A 116 -1.30 0.69 23.44
C ALA A 116 -0.07 1.22 22.71
N GLY A 117 1.02 0.44 22.74
CA GLY A 117 2.25 0.77 22.05
C GLY A 117 1.95 0.93 20.57
N HIS A 118 2.57 1.93 19.95
CA HIS A 118 2.62 2.01 18.49
C HIS A 118 3.33 0.76 17.97
N ALA A 119 2.58 -0.22 17.49
CA ALA A 119 3.13 -1.34 16.76
C ALA A 119 3.63 -0.78 15.41
N ASN A 120 4.94 -0.64 15.26
CA ASN A 120 5.57 -0.33 13.98
C ASN A 120 5.29 -1.48 13.02
N PHE A 121 4.38 -1.25 12.08
CA PHE A 121 3.96 -2.22 11.05
C PHE A 121 5.06 -2.53 9.99
N ASN A 122 6.31 -2.18 10.25
CA ASN A 122 7.42 -2.43 9.32
C ASN A 122 8.64 -3.01 10.04
N SER A 123 8.47 -4.21 10.59
CA SER A 123 9.59 -5.08 10.96
C SER A 123 9.30 -6.51 10.48
N ARG A 124 9.35 -6.67 9.17
CA ARG A 124 9.59 -7.95 8.49
C ARG A 124 10.34 -7.67 7.21
#